data_AF-A0A8J3DSA6-F1
#
_entry.id   AF-A0A8J3DSA6-F1
#
_cell.length_a   1.000
_cell.length_b   1.000
_cell.length_c   1.000
_cell.angle_alpha   90.00
_cell.angle_beta   90.00
_cell.angle_gamma   90.00
#
_symmetry.space_group_name_H-M   'P 1'
#
loop_
_entity.id
_entity.type
_entity.pdbx_description
1 polymer ?
#
loop_
_entity_poly.entity_id
_entity_poly.type
_entity_poly.pdbx_seq_one_letter_code
_entity_poly.pdbx_strand_id
1 'polypeptide(L)'
;MEVLAYQTFIFVTIVVARFAIPSYLIAVCTVWTAFTLLNLFYPPLVGLQLIVVWGTYAFVKPNDEPVGEKAAEATPQKRLPERPEAAAVPYAPQKEAAKAAGSSAANMPFSFSGAAAATMADLEQSINLANAVQTATRELAQTVDSERIHVEAAYAAAIRQVEHAREVAAMEPQLKALYEENFSRFDKALQGAKEIRKEQASRELVRPPVFSHVPEHSSPDVQARIDLKVEALRMKRETFIRDMQKKAHASPDLFNAFIAALLNEQTWPLVGTFAAQFPQPAALKAQAGSAARKPAATALEDAEGKAPRLGTALESRTGQEVRASAERRRVPFLVHFTRIENLRSICQAGVLPVTTLGERRIPFSRNDLARYDRRPGAVSLSVAHANDRMFYKYRRENPDQDWVVLKLSPSILWTKKAAFCPLNAADSRVSRRPLGDLLTPSAFEAMFDEEVGGSRRESAWMELFDPTDVQAEVLVFEGIEPSGIEELVFSKPELAARYQDCLEGRKATICAEGSGFFGTRAFARKNLRTVS
;
A
#
# COMPACT_ATOMS: atom_id res chain seq x y z
N MET A 1 -20.93 -10.74 -14.49
CA MET A 1 -21.62 -10.03 -15.59
C MET A 1 -20.81 -8.84 -16.11
N GLU A 2 -20.26 -7.97 -15.28
CA GLU A 2 -19.57 -6.73 -15.71
C GLU A 2 -18.40 -6.95 -16.69
N VAL A 3 -17.56 -7.96 -16.47
CA VAL A 3 -16.41 -8.26 -17.36
C VAL A 3 -16.87 -8.56 -18.79
N LEU A 4 -17.95 -9.32 -18.97
CA LEU A 4 -18.51 -9.63 -20.28
C LEU A 4 -18.99 -8.36 -21.00
N ALA A 5 -19.77 -7.53 -20.31
CA ALA A 5 -20.23 -6.25 -20.86
C ALA A 5 -19.05 -5.36 -21.28
N TYR A 6 -17.95 -5.35 -20.51
CA TYR A 6 -16.76 -4.57 -20.81
C TYR A 6 -15.98 -5.09 -22.03
N GLN A 7 -15.81 -6.41 -22.16
CA GLN A 7 -15.17 -7.00 -23.35
C GLN A 7 -16.02 -6.80 -24.61
N THR A 8 -17.34 -6.93 -24.51
CA THR A 8 -18.27 -6.62 -25.61
C THR A 8 -18.20 -5.12 -25.98
N PHE A 9 -18.09 -4.22 -25.01
CA PHE A 9 -17.94 -2.79 -25.28
C PHE A 9 -16.65 -2.48 -26.06
N ILE A 10 -15.50 -3.03 -25.63
CA ILE A 10 -14.23 -2.88 -26.37
C ILE A 10 -14.36 -3.40 -27.80
N PHE A 11 -14.88 -4.62 -27.98
CA PHE A 11 -15.11 -5.21 -29.30
C PHE A 11 -15.99 -4.32 -30.19
N VAL A 12 -17.14 -3.87 -29.69
CA VAL A 12 -18.06 -2.99 -30.42
C VAL A 12 -17.41 -1.66 -30.78
N THR A 13 -16.63 -1.02 -29.89
CA THR A 13 -15.96 0.25 -30.21
C THR A 13 -14.90 0.09 -31.31
N ILE A 14 -14.15 -1.01 -31.35
CA ILE A 14 -13.16 -1.29 -32.40
C ILE A 14 -13.87 -1.58 -33.74
N VAL A 15 -14.96 -2.35 -33.74
CA VAL A 15 -15.77 -2.62 -34.93
C VAL A 15 -16.43 -1.34 -35.46
N VAL A 16 -16.97 -0.48 -34.60
CA VAL A 16 -17.53 0.83 -35.00
C VAL A 16 -16.44 1.74 -35.55
N ALA A 17 -15.26 1.80 -34.93
CA ALA A 17 -14.12 2.59 -35.41
C ALA A 17 -13.69 2.17 -36.84
N ARG A 18 -13.77 0.88 -37.19
CA ARG A 18 -13.47 0.39 -38.54
C ARG A 18 -14.36 0.97 -39.63
N PHE A 19 -15.63 1.25 -39.32
CA PHE A 19 -16.60 1.82 -40.28
C PHE A 19 -16.67 3.34 -40.22
N ALA A 20 -16.50 3.95 -39.04
CA ALA A 20 -16.59 5.40 -38.87
C ALA A 20 -15.27 6.16 -39.16
N ILE A 21 -14.12 5.60 -38.78
CA ILE A 21 -12.81 6.27 -38.81
C ILE A 21 -11.67 5.28 -39.14
N PRO A 22 -11.69 4.61 -40.32
CA PRO A 22 -10.77 3.52 -40.64
C PRO A 22 -9.28 3.90 -40.53
N SER A 23 -8.91 5.14 -40.88
CA SER A 23 -7.54 5.65 -40.78
C SER A 23 -6.97 5.73 -39.35
N TYR A 24 -7.83 5.64 -38.33
CA TYR A 24 -7.45 5.75 -36.91
C TYR A 24 -7.59 4.42 -36.15
N LEU A 25 -7.90 3.31 -36.82
CA LEU A 25 -8.14 2.01 -36.19
C LEU A 25 -6.96 1.56 -35.31
N ILE A 26 -5.72 1.73 -35.77
CA ILE A 26 -4.51 1.42 -34.99
C ILE A 26 -4.43 2.30 -33.75
N ALA A 27 -4.71 3.61 -33.86
CA ALA A 27 -4.68 4.53 -32.73
C ALA A 27 -5.74 4.16 -31.66
N VAL A 28 -6.95 3.73 -32.08
CA VAL A 28 -7.99 3.22 -31.17
C VAL A 28 -7.53 1.96 -30.43
N CYS A 29 -6.89 1.01 -31.12
CA CYS A 29 -6.31 -0.18 -30.48
C CYS A 29 -5.14 0.16 -29.53
N THR A 30 -4.30 1.14 -29.87
CA THR A 30 -3.21 1.64 -29.00
C THR A 30 -3.76 2.32 -27.74
N VAL A 31 -4.82 3.13 -27.86
CA VAL A 31 -5.50 3.77 -26.72
C VAL A 31 -6.13 2.71 -25.81
N TRP A 32 -6.82 1.70 -26.36
CA TRP A 32 -7.37 0.60 -25.57
C TRP A 32 -6.28 -0.26 -24.91
N THR A 33 -5.14 -0.48 -25.58
CA THR A 33 -3.97 -1.17 -25.02
C THR A 33 -3.38 -0.39 -23.85
N ALA A 34 -3.16 0.91 -24.01
CA ALA A 34 -2.66 1.78 -22.94
C ALA A 34 -3.65 1.85 -21.77
N PHE A 35 -4.95 2.02 -22.05
CA PHE A 35 -6.00 2.02 -21.02
C PHE A 35 -6.02 0.71 -20.22
N THR A 36 -5.87 -0.44 -20.90
CA THR A 36 -5.84 -1.77 -20.27
C THR A 36 -4.61 -1.92 -19.36
N LEU A 37 -3.43 -1.55 -19.84
CA LEU A 37 -2.18 -1.65 -19.08
C LEU A 37 -2.11 -0.67 -17.89
N LEU A 38 -2.82 0.47 -17.96
CA LEU A 38 -2.85 1.47 -16.90
C LEU A 38 -3.93 1.23 -15.83
N ASN A 39 -5.05 0.58 -16.18
CA ASN A 39 -6.19 0.42 -15.27
C ASN A 39 -6.41 -1.00 -14.73
N LEU A 40 -5.74 -2.03 -15.27
CA LEU A 40 -6.02 -3.43 -14.95
C LEU A 40 -4.83 -4.14 -14.29
N PHE A 41 -4.87 -4.27 -12.96
CA PHE A 41 -3.79 -4.89 -12.17
C PHE A 41 -3.95 -6.40 -11.93
N TYR A 42 -4.61 -7.13 -12.84
CA TYR A 42 -4.73 -8.59 -12.79
C TYR A 42 -4.16 -9.23 -14.06
N PRO A 43 -2.92 -9.79 -14.02
CA PRO A 43 -2.19 -10.19 -15.23
C PRO A 43 -2.93 -11.16 -16.18
N PRO A 44 -3.70 -12.17 -15.72
CA PRO A 44 -4.48 -13.03 -16.61
C PRO A 44 -5.56 -12.27 -17.40
N LEU A 45 -6.19 -11.26 -16.77
CA LEU A 45 -7.26 -10.48 -17.41
C LEU A 45 -6.67 -9.42 -18.36
N VAL A 46 -5.47 -8.89 -18.06
CA VAL A 46 -4.67 -8.09 -19.02
C VAL A 46 -4.37 -8.93 -20.26
N GLY A 47 -3.91 -10.17 -20.09
CA GLY A 47 -3.67 -11.10 -21.19
C GLY A 47 -4.91 -11.33 -22.06
N LEU A 48 -6.05 -11.67 -21.44
CA LEU A 48 -7.33 -11.85 -22.13
C LEU A 48 -7.74 -10.58 -22.91
N GLN A 49 -7.60 -9.41 -22.31
CA GLN A 49 -8.05 -8.14 -22.88
C GLN A 49 -7.14 -7.66 -24.03
N LEU A 50 -5.83 -7.93 -23.95
CA LEU A 50 -4.91 -7.74 -25.08
C LEU A 50 -5.20 -8.72 -26.23
N ILE A 51 -5.54 -9.99 -25.93
CA ILE A 51 -5.98 -10.96 -26.94
C ILE A 51 -7.27 -10.48 -27.64
N VAL A 52 -8.23 -9.93 -26.90
CA VAL A 52 -9.45 -9.35 -27.49
C VAL A 52 -9.13 -8.15 -28.38
N VAL A 53 -8.33 -7.18 -27.91
CA VAL A 53 -7.98 -5.98 -28.70
C VAL A 53 -7.23 -6.35 -29.99
N TRP A 54 -6.15 -7.13 -29.89
CA TRP A 54 -5.28 -7.44 -31.03
C TRP A 54 -5.84 -8.57 -31.92
N GLY A 55 -6.62 -9.50 -31.37
CA GLY A 55 -7.37 -10.49 -32.14
C GLY A 55 -8.51 -9.86 -32.95
N THR A 56 -9.24 -8.89 -32.37
CA THR A 56 -10.24 -8.12 -33.11
C THR A 56 -9.59 -7.29 -34.21
N TYR A 57 -8.47 -6.63 -33.93
CA TYR A 57 -7.70 -5.92 -34.96
C TYR A 57 -7.25 -6.85 -36.10
N ALA A 58 -6.71 -8.03 -35.78
CA ALA A 58 -6.27 -9.00 -36.79
C ALA A 58 -7.43 -9.52 -37.68
N PHE A 59 -8.63 -9.68 -37.12
CA PHE A 59 -9.83 -10.07 -37.86
C PHE A 59 -10.40 -8.94 -38.75
N VAL A 60 -10.11 -7.68 -38.42
CA VAL A 60 -10.75 -6.49 -39.00
C VAL A 60 -9.79 -5.64 -39.87
N LYS A 61 -8.49 -5.98 -39.88
CA LYS A 61 -7.44 -5.33 -40.68
C LYS A 61 -7.76 -5.41 -42.18
N PRO A 62 -7.54 -4.34 -42.97
CA PRO A 62 -7.63 -4.40 -44.43
C PRO A 62 -6.63 -5.39 -45.04
N ASN A 63 -7.05 -6.10 -46.10
CA ASN A 63 -6.13 -6.74 -47.03
C ASN A 63 -5.60 -5.68 -47.99
N ASP A 64 -4.47 -5.08 -47.64
CA ASP A 64 -3.73 -4.20 -48.54
C ASP A 64 -2.89 -5.08 -49.49
N GLU A 65 -3.35 -5.27 -50.73
CA GLU A 65 -2.46 -5.75 -51.80
C GLU A 65 -1.38 -4.67 -52.08
N PRO A 66 -0.11 -5.05 -52.28
CA PRO A 66 0.97 -4.09 -52.42
C PRO A 66 0.90 -3.36 -53.77
N VAL A 67 0.38 -2.13 -53.76
CA VAL A 67 0.34 -1.25 -54.94
C VAL A 67 1.74 -0.71 -55.27
N GLY A 68 2.36 -1.37 -56.25
CA GLY A 68 3.47 -0.92 -57.12
C GLY A 68 4.33 0.27 -56.69
N GLU A 69 5.50 -0.02 -56.14
CA GLU A 69 6.63 0.92 -56.12
C GLU A 69 7.27 0.99 -57.52
N LYS A 70 7.50 2.21 -58.03
CA LYS A 70 8.02 2.42 -59.40
C LYS A 70 9.50 2.04 -59.48
N ALA A 71 9.82 1.02 -60.27
CA ALA A 71 11.20 0.68 -60.61
C ALA A 71 11.87 1.76 -61.48
N ALA A 72 13.07 2.17 -61.10
CA ALA A 72 14.02 2.85 -61.99
C ALA A 72 14.84 1.81 -62.79
N GLU A 73 15.43 2.25 -63.90
CA GLU A 73 16.03 1.39 -64.94
C GLU A 73 17.32 0.66 -64.52
N ALA A 74 17.52 -0.57 -65.01
CA ALA A 74 18.77 -1.02 -65.67
C ALA A 74 18.69 -2.46 -66.25
N THR A 75 18.47 -2.58 -67.57
CA THR A 75 19.11 -3.52 -68.55
C THR A 75 19.11 -5.08 -68.32
N PRO A 76 19.32 -5.92 -69.38
CA PRO A 76 18.54 -7.17 -69.53
C PRO A 76 19.34 -8.47 -69.83
N GLN A 77 18.62 -9.54 -70.22
CA GLN A 77 19.04 -10.91 -70.60
C GLN A 77 19.16 -11.90 -69.40
N LYS A 78 18.83 -13.20 -69.50
CA LYS A 78 18.59 -14.07 -70.68
C LYS A 78 17.81 -15.37 -70.34
N ARG A 79 17.11 -15.91 -71.36
CA ARG A 79 16.96 -17.36 -71.69
C ARG A 79 15.86 -18.25 -71.03
N LEU A 80 14.74 -18.34 -71.77
CA LEU A 80 13.98 -19.54 -72.23
C LEU A 80 13.37 -20.59 -71.24
N PRO A 81 12.35 -21.37 -71.69
CA PRO A 81 11.35 -22.01 -70.83
C PRO A 81 11.35 -23.56 -70.89
N GLU A 82 10.47 -24.21 -70.11
CA GLU A 82 9.88 -25.50 -70.48
C GLU A 82 8.48 -25.73 -69.83
N ARG A 83 7.70 -26.66 -70.40
CA ARG A 83 6.25 -26.92 -70.20
C ARG A 83 5.98 -28.35 -70.74
N PRO A 84 4.76 -28.94 -70.62
CA PRO A 84 3.93 -29.29 -69.46
C PRO A 84 3.95 -30.82 -69.16
N GLU A 85 3.21 -31.28 -68.14
CA GLU A 85 2.19 -32.38 -68.20
C GLU A 85 1.46 -32.41 -66.82
N ALA A 86 0.13 -32.36 -66.66
CA ALA A 86 -1.00 -33.13 -67.21
C ALA A 86 -1.43 -34.28 -66.26
N ALA A 87 -2.57 -34.11 -65.58
CA ALA A 87 -3.60 -35.15 -65.38
C ALA A 87 -4.79 -34.61 -64.54
N ALA A 88 -5.98 -34.71 -65.11
CA ALA A 88 -7.28 -34.79 -64.43
C ALA A 88 -7.99 -36.04 -65.03
N VAL A 89 -9.16 -36.56 -64.65
CA VAL A 89 -10.35 -35.98 -63.99
C VAL A 89 -11.02 -37.09 -63.09
N PRO A 90 -12.36 -37.31 -62.96
CA PRO A 90 -13.07 -37.24 -61.67
C PRO A 90 -13.68 -38.58 -61.16
N TYR A 91 -14.37 -38.54 -60.02
CA TYR A 91 -15.73 -39.09 -59.96
C TYR A 91 -16.63 -38.41 -58.91
N ALA A 92 -17.91 -38.23 -59.27
CA ALA A 92 -19.04 -37.96 -58.38
C ALA A 92 -20.22 -38.81 -58.91
N PRO A 93 -21.21 -39.18 -58.08
CA PRO A 93 -22.45 -38.39 -58.11
C PRO A 93 -23.32 -38.38 -56.83
N GLN A 94 -24.16 -37.35 -56.69
CA GLN A 94 -25.61 -37.32 -56.31
C GLN A 94 -26.17 -38.23 -55.20
N LYS A 95 -27.17 -37.90 -54.37
CA LYS A 95 -28.37 -37.00 -54.38
C LYS A 95 -28.70 -36.67 -52.88
N GLU A 96 -29.71 -35.92 -52.41
CA GLU A 96 -31.03 -35.54 -52.91
C GLU A 96 -31.54 -34.27 -52.19
N ALA A 97 -32.74 -33.77 -52.52
CA ALA A 97 -33.27 -32.49 -52.01
C ALA A 97 -34.59 -32.63 -51.24
N ALA A 98 -34.86 -31.71 -50.30
CA ALA A 98 -36.21 -31.40 -49.82
C ALA A 98 -36.36 -29.91 -49.50
N LYS A 99 -37.51 -29.33 -49.85
CA LYS A 99 -37.82 -27.90 -49.76
C LYS A 99 -39.30 -27.72 -49.41
N ALA A 100 -39.61 -27.04 -48.31
CA ALA A 100 -40.96 -26.58 -47.98
C ALA A 100 -40.86 -25.30 -47.13
N ALA A 101 -41.86 -24.42 -47.24
CA ALA A 101 -41.85 -23.07 -46.66
C ALA A 101 -43.14 -22.79 -45.89
N GLY A 102 -43.13 -21.82 -44.96
CA GLY A 102 -44.38 -21.28 -44.41
C GLY A 102 -44.29 -20.52 -43.08
N SER A 103 -44.29 -19.19 -43.17
CA SER A 103 -44.92 -18.24 -42.21
C SER A 103 -44.34 -18.02 -40.78
N SER A 104 -43.66 -16.88 -40.66
CA SER A 104 -43.89 -15.83 -39.64
C SER A 104 -43.80 -16.14 -38.14
N ALA A 105 -42.64 -15.80 -37.55
CA ALA A 105 -42.57 -15.04 -36.30
C ALA A 105 -41.23 -14.30 -36.21
N ALA A 106 -41.22 -13.07 -35.69
CA ALA A 106 -39.99 -12.31 -35.49
C ALA A 106 -39.24 -12.83 -34.24
N ASN A 107 -38.03 -13.35 -34.42
CA ASN A 107 -36.90 -13.27 -33.48
C ASN A 107 -35.67 -13.95 -34.10
N MET A 108 -34.59 -13.19 -34.32
CA MET A 108 -33.29 -13.74 -34.73
C MET A 108 -32.55 -14.26 -33.49
N PRO A 109 -32.26 -15.56 -33.36
CA PRO A 109 -31.33 -16.03 -32.35
C PRO A 109 -29.90 -15.71 -32.80
N PHE A 110 -29.21 -14.84 -32.06
CA PHE A 110 -27.75 -14.76 -32.15
C PHE A 110 -27.17 -16.08 -31.60
N SER A 111 -26.89 -17.02 -32.50
CA SER A 111 -26.21 -18.27 -32.17
C SER A 111 -24.75 -17.98 -31.84
N PHE A 112 -24.46 -17.67 -30.58
CA PHE A 112 -23.09 -17.69 -30.06
C PHE A 112 -22.51 -19.09 -30.26
N SER A 113 -21.35 -19.18 -30.92
CA SER A 113 -20.68 -20.47 -31.17
C SER A 113 -20.46 -21.23 -29.86
N GLY A 114 -20.78 -22.53 -29.84
CA GLY A 114 -20.68 -23.37 -28.63
C GLY A 114 -19.28 -23.39 -27.99
N ALA A 115 -18.23 -23.10 -28.77
CA ALA A 115 -16.88 -22.93 -28.26
C ALA A 115 -16.73 -21.78 -27.25
N ALA A 116 -17.48 -20.68 -27.41
CA ALA A 116 -17.43 -19.53 -26.51
C ALA A 116 -18.28 -19.72 -25.23
N ALA A 117 -19.25 -20.64 -25.24
CA ALA A 117 -19.93 -21.07 -24.04
C ALA A 117 -19.06 -22.02 -23.21
N ALA A 118 -18.34 -22.94 -23.87
CA ALA A 118 -17.40 -23.84 -23.23
C ALA A 118 -16.27 -23.09 -22.50
N THR A 119 -15.61 -22.13 -23.17
CA THR A 119 -14.52 -21.35 -22.55
C THR A 119 -14.96 -20.48 -21.37
N MET A 120 -16.24 -20.07 -21.31
CA MET A 120 -16.80 -19.36 -20.16
C MET A 120 -17.06 -20.30 -18.98
N ALA A 121 -17.53 -21.53 -19.24
CA ALA A 121 -17.67 -22.55 -18.21
C ALA A 121 -16.30 -22.97 -17.65
N ASP A 122 -15.28 -23.15 -18.49
CA ASP A 122 -13.89 -23.42 -18.09
C ASP A 122 -13.34 -22.31 -17.18
N LEU A 123 -13.62 -21.04 -17.52
CA LEU A 123 -13.19 -19.89 -16.73
C LEU A 123 -13.89 -19.85 -15.36
N GLU A 124 -15.21 -20.05 -15.30
CA GLU A 124 -15.96 -20.09 -14.04
C GLU A 124 -15.48 -21.25 -13.15
N GLN A 125 -15.27 -22.44 -13.72
CA GLN A 125 -14.69 -23.58 -13.02
C GLN A 125 -13.29 -23.26 -12.47
N SER A 126 -12.44 -22.55 -13.22
CA SER A 126 -11.11 -22.13 -12.77
C SER A 126 -11.15 -21.15 -11.58
N ILE A 127 -12.13 -20.25 -11.54
CA ILE A 127 -12.31 -19.26 -10.46
C ILE A 127 -12.82 -19.96 -9.20
N ASN A 128 -13.81 -20.85 -9.35
CA ASN A 128 -14.37 -21.63 -8.24
C ASN A 128 -13.30 -22.57 -7.63
N LEU A 129 -12.48 -23.21 -8.48
CA LEU A 129 -11.31 -23.99 -8.07
C LEU A 129 -10.30 -23.15 -7.27
N ALA A 130 -9.96 -21.95 -7.75
CA ALA A 130 -9.02 -21.06 -7.05
C ALA A 130 -9.56 -20.61 -5.67
N ASN A 131 -10.85 -20.27 -5.59
CA ASN A 131 -11.51 -19.87 -4.34
C ASN A 131 -11.58 -21.03 -3.33
N ALA A 132 -11.85 -22.26 -3.78
CA ALA A 132 -11.87 -23.44 -2.92
C ALA A 132 -10.48 -23.71 -2.30
N VAL A 133 -9.43 -23.70 -3.14
CA VAL A 133 -8.03 -23.89 -2.70
C VAL A 133 -7.58 -22.78 -1.73
N GLN A 134 -7.93 -21.52 -2.00
CA GLN A 134 -7.63 -20.40 -1.12
C GLN A 134 -8.36 -20.51 0.23
N THR A 135 -9.62 -20.94 0.23
CA THR A 135 -10.43 -21.12 1.45
C THR A 135 -9.84 -22.23 2.31
N ALA A 136 -9.55 -23.39 1.71
CA ALA A 136 -8.95 -24.53 2.38
C ALA A 136 -7.57 -24.21 3.00
N THR A 137 -6.69 -23.53 2.28
CA THR A 137 -5.32 -23.23 2.74
C THR A 137 -5.18 -21.97 3.59
N ARG A 138 -6.28 -21.27 3.91
CA ARG A 138 -6.28 -19.97 4.59
C ARG A 138 -5.58 -19.97 5.94
N GLU A 139 -5.91 -20.91 6.81
CA GLU A 139 -5.37 -20.97 8.19
C GLU A 139 -3.86 -21.27 8.20
N LEU A 140 -3.41 -22.20 7.34
CA LEU A 140 -2.00 -22.50 7.17
C LEU A 140 -1.23 -21.29 6.59
N ALA A 141 -1.80 -20.58 5.62
CA ALA A 141 -1.19 -19.36 5.09
C ALA A 141 -1.05 -18.27 6.17
N GLN A 142 -2.09 -18.07 6.99
CA GLN A 142 -2.10 -17.10 8.09
C GLN A 142 -1.07 -17.43 9.17
N THR A 143 -0.93 -18.69 9.57
CA THR A 143 0.06 -19.12 10.57
C THR A 143 1.50 -18.99 10.06
N VAL A 144 1.76 -19.32 8.78
CA VAL A 144 3.07 -19.12 8.12
C VAL A 144 3.44 -17.64 8.02
N ASP A 145 2.52 -16.77 7.60
CA ASP A 145 2.81 -15.34 7.50
C ASP A 145 2.92 -14.68 8.89
N SER A 146 2.22 -15.19 9.91
CA SER A 146 2.39 -14.76 11.30
C SER A 146 3.76 -15.13 11.88
N GLU A 147 4.22 -16.37 11.68
CA GLU A 147 5.57 -16.81 12.08
C GLU A 147 6.64 -15.91 11.42
N ARG A 148 6.51 -15.65 10.11
CA ARG A 148 7.40 -14.74 9.36
C ARG A 148 7.51 -13.36 10.02
N ILE A 149 6.37 -12.76 10.38
CA ILE A 149 6.33 -11.43 11.02
C ILE A 149 7.06 -11.43 12.36
N HIS A 150 6.86 -12.47 13.19
CA HIS A 150 7.52 -12.56 14.50
C HIS A 150 9.03 -12.78 14.38
N VAL A 151 9.48 -13.61 13.43
CA VAL A 151 10.90 -13.84 13.15
C VAL A 151 11.58 -12.57 12.60
N GLU A 152 10.93 -11.85 11.67
CA GLU A 152 11.44 -10.56 11.17
C GLU A 152 11.52 -9.50 12.28
N ALA A 153 10.53 -9.45 13.19
CA ALA A 153 10.53 -8.54 14.33
C ALA A 153 11.65 -8.84 15.34
N ALA A 154 11.89 -10.12 15.63
CA ALA A 154 13.00 -10.57 16.49
C ALA A 154 14.36 -10.23 15.87
N TYR A 155 14.53 -10.46 14.56
CA TYR A 155 15.77 -10.11 13.85
C TYR A 155 16.02 -8.59 13.86
N ALA A 156 14.98 -7.79 13.62
CA ALA A 156 15.08 -6.33 13.70
C ALA A 156 15.39 -5.83 15.12
N ALA A 157 14.94 -6.54 16.17
CA ALA A 157 15.28 -6.23 17.56
C ALA A 157 16.76 -6.55 17.86
N ALA A 158 17.26 -7.68 17.36
CA ALA A 158 18.66 -8.08 17.49
C ALA A 158 19.63 -7.09 16.85
N ILE A 159 19.32 -6.59 15.65
CA ILE A 159 20.10 -5.54 14.98
C ILE A 159 20.22 -4.31 15.89
N ARG A 160 19.08 -3.78 16.38
CA ARG A 160 19.07 -2.61 17.26
C ARG A 160 19.88 -2.83 18.55
N GLN A 161 19.81 -4.03 19.13
CA GLN A 161 20.57 -4.37 20.34
C GLN A 161 22.09 -4.36 20.08
N VAL A 162 22.54 -4.90 18.95
CA VAL A 162 23.97 -4.91 18.57
C VAL A 162 24.47 -3.53 18.18
N GLU A 163 23.69 -2.75 17.43
CA GLU A 163 24.00 -1.35 17.10
C GLU A 163 24.12 -0.52 18.37
N HIS A 164 23.12 -0.61 19.26
CA HIS A 164 23.13 0.10 20.54
C HIS A 164 24.31 -0.30 21.44
N ALA A 165 24.64 -1.58 21.53
CA ALA A 165 25.79 -2.05 22.30
C ALA A 165 27.13 -1.49 21.75
N ARG A 166 27.24 -1.31 20.42
CA ARG A 166 28.41 -0.67 19.79
C ARG A 166 28.48 0.83 20.08
N GLU A 167 27.35 1.53 20.01
CA GLU A 167 27.29 2.96 20.38
C GLU A 167 27.71 3.18 21.83
N VAL A 168 27.15 2.42 22.77
CA VAL A 168 27.50 2.49 24.20
C VAL A 168 28.95 2.09 24.48
N ALA A 169 29.51 1.15 23.71
CA ALA A 169 30.94 0.81 23.79
C ALA A 169 31.87 1.90 23.24
N ALA A 170 31.39 2.77 22.36
CA ALA A 170 32.14 3.89 21.78
C ALA A 170 32.02 5.20 22.59
N MET A 171 31.15 5.26 23.60
CA MET A 171 31.01 6.43 24.49
C MET A 171 32.21 6.57 25.44
N GLU A 172 32.57 7.82 25.76
CA GLU A 172 33.52 8.10 26.83
C GLU A 172 33.03 7.53 28.18
N PRO A 173 33.93 7.05 29.08
CA PRO A 173 33.53 6.33 30.29
C PRO A 173 32.55 7.09 31.20
N GLN A 174 32.69 8.42 31.29
CA GLN A 174 31.81 9.27 32.09
C GLN A 174 30.41 9.41 31.46
N LEU A 175 30.34 9.58 30.14
CA LEU A 175 29.09 9.65 29.39
C LEU A 175 28.36 8.29 29.40
N LYS A 176 29.12 7.19 29.28
CA LYS A 176 28.59 5.83 29.39
C LYS A 176 27.93 5.56 30.74
N ALA A 177 28.59 5.89 31.85
CA ALA A 177 28.01 5.71 33.18
C ALA A 177 26.72 6.53 33.37
N LEU A 178 26.71 7.78 32.91
CA LEU A 178 25.51 8.63 32.95
C LEU A 178 24.39 8.10 32.04
N TYR A 179 24.73 7.53 30.88
CA TYR A 179 23.76 6.87 29.99
C TYR A 179 23.14 5.64 30.64
N GLU A 180 23.96 4.74 31.20
CA GLU A 180 23.52 3.50 31.87
C GLU A 180 22.64 3.81 33.10
N GLU A 181 22.97 4.83 33.89
CA GLU A 181 22.14 5.25 35.02
C GLU A 181 20.77 5.76 34.56
N ASN A 182 20.74 6.67 33.57
CA ASN A 182 19.49 7.20 33.03
C ASN A 182 18.66 6.11 32.38
N PHE A 183 19.27 5.21 31.60
CA PHE A 183 18.59 4.07 30.99
C PHE A 183 17.97 3.16 32.06
N SER A 184 18.67 2.86 33.15
CA SER A 184 18.12 2.07 34.28
C SER A 184 16.92 2.74 34.94
N ARG A 185 16.93 4.08 35.10
CA ARG A 185 15.79 4.85 35.61
C ARG A 185 14.60 4.80 34.65
N PHE A 186 14.82 4.97 33.34
CA PHE A 186 13.78 4.87 32.32
C PHE A 186 13.19 3.45 32.21
N ASP A 187 14.02 2.41 32.29
CA ASP A 187 13.57 1.02 32.15
C ASP A 187 12.65 0.60 33.31
N LYS A 188 13.01 1.00 34.54
CA LYS A 188 12.15 0.86 35.74
C LYS A 188 10.82 1.60 35.60
N ALA A 189 10.83 2.82 35.09
CA ALA A 189 9.60 3.59 34.85
C ALA A 189 8.68 2.94 33.79
N LEU A 190 9.26 2.25 32.81
CA LEU A 190 8.52 1.50 31.77
C LEU A 190 8.06 0.11 32.22
N GLN A 191 8.50 -0.40 33.38
CA GLN A 191 8.28 -1.77 33.80
C GLN A 191 6.79 -2.12 33.94
N GLY A 192 5.97 -1.23 34.49
CA GLY A 192 4.51 -1.43 34.55
C GLY A 192 3.83 -1.53 33.17
N ALA A 193 4.29 -0.76 32.18
CA ALA A 193 3.79 -0.84 30.82
C ALA A 193 4.23 -2.13 30.11
N LYS A 194 5.42 -2.65 30.44
CA LYS A 194 5.89 -3.97 29.96
C LYS A 194 5.02 -5.10 30.51
N GLU A 195 4.66 -5.08 31.79
CA GLU A 195 3.80 -6.09 32.40
C GLU A 195 2.38 -6.08 31.83
N ILE A 196 1.76 -4.90 31.65
CA ILE A 196 0.44 -4.79 30.99
C ILE A 196 0.49 -5.38 29.57
N ARG A 197 1.56 -5.08 28.81
CA ARG A 197 1.76 -5.65 27.47
C ARG A 197 2.02 -7.16 27.50
N LYS A 198 2.67 -7.68 28.54
CA LYS A 198 2.89 -9.12 28.77
C LYS A 198 1.57 -9.84 29.09
N GLU A 199 0.69 -9.22 29.87
CA GLU A 199 -0.64 -9.77 30.16
C GLU A 199 -1.56 -9.75 28.92
N GLN A 200 -1.43 -8.76 28.05
CA GLN A 200 -2.14 -8.73 26.76
C GLN A 200 -1.61 -9.80 25.80
N ALA A 201 -0.28 -9.91 25.63
CA ALA A 201 0.34 -10.89 24.74
C ALA A 201 0.07 -12.35 25.16
N SER A 202 0.01 -12.63 26.46
CA SER A 202 -0.29 -13.98 26.98
C SER A 202 -1.75 -14.41 26.81
N ARG A 203 -2.67 -13.50 26.47
CA ARG A 203 -4.06 -13.82 26.13
C ARG A 203 -4.25 -14.16 24.64
N GLU A 204 -3.32 -13.77 23.77
CA GLU A 204 -3.39 -13.98 22.31
C GLU A 204 -2.50 -15.17 21.91
N LEU A 205 -2.97 -16.40 22.18
CA LEU A 205 -2.20 -17.62 22.01
C LEU A 205 -2.08 -18.04 20.53
N VAL A 206 -1.17 -17.40 19.79
CA VAL A 206 -0.91 -17.71 18.38
C VAL A 206 -0.23 -19.09 18.24
N ARG A 207 -0.72 -19.92 17.31
CA ARG A 207 -0.25 -21.30 17.08
C ARG A 207 0.81 -21.37 15.96
N PRO A 208 1.79 -22.28 16.05
CA PRO A 208 2.76 -22.51 14.96
C PRO A 208 2.11 -23.17 13.73
N PRO A 209 2.68 -22.99 12.51
CA PRO A 209 2.13 -23.58 11.30
C PRO A 209 2.30 -25.11 11.25
N VAL A 210 1.20 -25.83 11.00
CA VAL A 210 1.15 -27.31 10.98
C VAL A 210 0.98 -27.81 9.55
N PHE A 211 2.07 -28.33 8.96
CA PHE A 211 2.09 -28.88 7.59
C PHE A 211 1.81 -30.40 7.53
N SER A 212 1.53 -31.05 8.67
CA SER A 212 1.23 -32.49 8.74
C SER A 212 -0.26 -32.81 8.55
N HIS A 213 -1.13 -31.79 8.53
CA HIS A 213 -2.53 -31.93 8.21
C HIS A 213 -2.83 -31.09 6.97
N VAL A 214 -3.13 -31.76 5.86
CA VAL A 214 -3.56 -31.12 4.62
C VAL A 214 -5.08 -31.09 4.62
N PRO A 215 -5.73 -29.94 4.32
CA PRO A 215 -7.18 -29.87 4.23
C PRO A 215 -7.73 -30.84 3.17
N GLU A 216 -8.73 -31.62 3.52
CA GLU A 216 -9.42 -32.53 2.60
C GLU A 216 -10.57 -31.84 1.88
N HIS A 217 -10.74 -32.13 0.58
CA HIS A 217 -11.82 -31.61 -0.25
C HIS A 217 -12.44 -32.71 -1.12
N SER A 218 -13.77 -32.73 -1.25
CA SER A 218 -14.54 -33.78 -1.94
C SER A 218 -14.33 -33.88 -3.45
N SER A 219 -13.46 -33.07 -4.04
CA SER A 219 -13.14 -33.04 -5.47
C SER A 219 -11.64 -33.30 -5.66
N PRO A 220 -11.23 -34.35 -6.39
CA PRO A 220 -9.82 -34.69 -6.59
C PRO A 220 -8.98 -33.56 -7.21
N ASP A 221 -9.55 -32.81 -8.16
CA ASP A 221 -8.85 -31.70 -8.83
C ASP A 221 -8.57 -30.53 -7.86
N VAL A 222 -9.51 -30.28 -6.94
CA VAL A 222 -9.33 -29.29 -5.87
C VAL A 222 -8.29 -29.79 -4.86
N GLN A 223 -8.33 -31.08 -4.50
CA GLN A 223 -7.35 -31.67 -3.58
C GLN A 223 -5.91 -31.53 -4.11
N ALA A 224 -5.65 -31.95 -5.35
CA ALA A 224 -4.32 -31.84 -5.95
C ALA A 224 -3.80 -30.39 -5.98
N ARG A 225 -4.70 -29.40 -6.12
CA ARG A 225 -4.34 -27.97 -6.06
C ARG A 225 -4.12 -27.47 -4.63
N ILE A 226 -4.83 -28.01 -3.63
CA ILE A 226 -4.56 -27.78 -2.21
C ILE A 226 -3.17 -28.32 -1.87
N ASP A 227 -2.85 -29.56 -2.25
CA ASP A 227 -1.57 -30.21 -1.98
C ASP A 227 -0.40 -29.39 -2.54
N LEU A 228 -0.48 -28.98 -3.82
CA LEU A 228 0.49 -28.08 -4.46
C LEU A 228 0.61 -26.73 -3.75
N LYS A 229 -0.48 -26.17 -3.24
CA LYS A 229 -0.49 -24.89 -2.51
C LYS A 229 0.14 -25.02 -1.12
N VAL A 230 -0.12 -26.11 -0.41
CA VAL A 230 0.50 -26.44 0.89
C VAL A 230 2.01 -26.61 0.72
N GLU A 231 2.45 -27.33 -0.31
CA GLU A 231 3.87 -27.53 -0.58
C GLU A 231 4.58 -26.22 -1.01
N ALA A 232 3.91 -25.38 -1.80
CA ALA A 232 4.41 -24.02 -2.09
C ALA A 232 4.56 -23.15 -0.83
N LEU A 233 3.65 -23.28 0.15
CA LEU A 233 3.76 -22.61 1.46
C LEU A 233 4.92 -23.17 2.29
N ARG A 234 5.15 -24.50 2.26
CA ARG A 234 6.30 -25.16 2.92
C ARG A 234 7.61 -24.62 2.35
N MET A 235 7.77 -24.66 1.03
CA MET A 235 8.96 -24.20 0.33
C MET A 235 9.23 -22.70 0.53
N LYS A 236 8.18 -21.86 0.57
CA LYS A 236 8.28 -20.43 0.93
C LYS A 236 8.84 -20.25 2.34
N ARG A 237 8.30 -20.98 3.32
CA ARG A 237 8.73 -20.94 4.73
C ARG A 237 10.18 -21.41 4.88
N GLU A 238 10.54 -22.57 4.35
CA GLU A 238 11.90 -23.13 4.47
C GLU A 238 12.96 -22.25 3.79
N THR A 239 12.61 -21.58 2.69
CA THR A 239 13.50 -20.62 2.02
C THR A 239 13.70 -19.35 2.86
N PHE A 240 12.64 -18.83 3.47
CA PHE A 240 12.72 -17.73 4.43
C PHE A 240 13.56 -18.09 5.67
N ILE A 241 13.38 -19.30 6.23
CA ILE A 241 14.15 -19.79 7.37
C ILE A 241 15.65 -19.82 7.05
N ARG A 242 16.04 -20.36 5.89
CA ARG A 242 17.44 -20.41 5.43
C ARG A 242 18.05 -19.01 5.24
N ASP A 243 17.29 -18.07 4.70
CA ASP A 243 17.74 -16.67 4.57
C ASP A 243 17.92 -15.99 5.93
N MET A 244 16.98 -16.17 6.86
CA MET A 244 17.11 -15.66 8.24
C MET A 244 18.29 -16.28 8.98
N GLN A 245 18.54 -17.58 8.83
CA GLN A 245 19.73 -18.25 9.36
C GLN A 245 21.01 -17.60 8.80
N LYS A 246 21.12 -17.44 7.48
CA LYS A 246 22.28 -16.78 6.84
C LYS A 246 22.50 -15.35 7.36
N LYS A 247 21.41 -14.59 7.54
CA LYS A 247 21.41 -13.22 8.06
C LYS A 247 21.76 -13.11 9.55
N ALA A 248 21.38 -14.09 10.36
CA ALA A 248 21.74 -14.15 11.78
C ALA A 248 23.22 -14.46 12.00
N HIS A 249 23.79 -15.38 11.21
CA HIS A 249 25.21 -15.75 11.29
C HIS A 249 26.18 -14.68 10.74
N ALA A 250 25.71 -13.48 10.39
CA ALA A 250 26.57 -12.38 9.94
C ALA A 250 27.53 -11.87 11.04
N SER A 251 27.17 -12.03 12.33
CA SER A 251 28.11 -11.91 13.45
C SER A 251 27.66 -12.75 14.66
N PRO A 252 28.58 -13.16 15.55
CA PRO A 252 28.22 -13.85 16.79
C PRO A 252 27.28 -13.03 17.69
N ASP A 253 27.49 -11.72 17.77
CA ASP A 253 26.66 -10.82 18.59
C ASP A 253 25.22 -10.75 18.07
N LEU A 254 25.07 -10.66 16.74
CA LEU A 254 23.75 -10.62 16.09
C LEU A 254 23.03 -11.96 16.22
N PHE A 255 23.75 -13.06 16.07
CA PHE A 255 23.22 -14.40 16.29
C PHE A 255 22.71 -14.56 17.73
N ASN A 256 23.51 -14.19 18.73
CA ASN A 256 23.15 -14.30 20.14
C ASN A 256 21.96 -13.40 20.51
N ALA A 257 21.96 -12.14 20.04
CA ALA A 257 20.85 -11.21 20.25
C ALA A 257 19.55 -11.69 19.55
N PHE A 258 19.65 -12.30 18.37
CA PHE A 258 18.51 -12.86 17.64
C PHE A 258 17.93 -14.08 18.33
N ILE A 259 18.76 -15.02 18.78
CA ILE A 259 18.33 -16.17 19.57
C ILE A 259 17.68 -15.70 20.88
N ALA A 260 18.26 -14.73 21.60
CA ALA A 260 17.66 -14.17 22.81
C ALA A 260 16.28 -13.51 22.53
N ALA A 261 16.15 -12.79 21.42
CA ALA A 261 14.88 -12.17 21.02
C ALA A 261 13.81 -13.20 20.62
N LEU A 262 14.19 -14.32 20.00
CA LEU A 262 13.29 -15.42 19.64
C LEU A 262 12.86 -16.24 20.87
N LEU A 263 13.78 -16.51 21.79
CA LEU A 263 13.56 -17.33 22.99
C LEU A 263 12.84 -16.58 24.13
N ASN A 264 12.44 -15.32 23.92
CA ASN A 264 11.58 -14.58 24.83
C ASN A 264 10.25 -15.35 25.07
N GLU A 265 9.76 -15.35 26.32
CA GLU A 265 8.55 -16.07 26.74
C GLU A 265 7.32 -15.78 25.86
N GLN A 266 7.24 -14.57 25.30
CA GLN A 266 6.15 -14.13 24.42
C GLN A 266 6.21 -14.74 23.01
N THR A 267 7.40 -15.06 22.50
CA THR A 267 7.60 -15.60 21.15
C THR A 267 7.88 -17.10 21.14
N TRP A 268 8.31 -17.68 22.25
CA TRP A 268 8.67 -19.09 22.37
C TRP A 268 7.59 -20.09 21.87
N PRO A 269 6.28 -19.94 22.18
CA PRO A 269 5.25 -20.86 21.66
C PRO A 269 5.09 -20.84 20.13
N LEU A 270 5.40 -19.69 19.51
CA LEU A 270 5.32 -19.45 18.07
C LEU A 270 6.54 -20.00 17.33
N VAL A 271 7.72 -19.70 17.86
CA VAL A 271 9.00 -19.98 17.18
C VAL A 271 9.74 -21.18 17.78
N GLY A 272 9.18 -21.91 18.75
CA GLY A 272 9.85 -23.05 19.39
C GLY A 272 10.38 -24.09 18.39
N THR A 273 9.59 -24.43 17.37
CA THR A 273 9.98 -25.35 16.28
C THR A 273 11.04 -24.77 15.34
N PHE A 274 11.14 -23.43 15.25
CA PHE A 274 12.14 -22.71 14.46
C PHE A 274 13.45 -22.56 15.27
N ALA A 275 13.37 -22.12 16.52
CA ALA A 275 14.46 -22.00 17.48
C ALA A 275 15.14 -23.34 17.78
N ALA A 276 14.41 -24.46 17.75
CA ALA A 276 14.97 -25.81 17.85
C ALA A 276 15.91 -26.19 16.68
N GLN A 277 15.88 -25.46 15.56
CA GLN A 277 16.78 -25.67 14.41
C GLN A 277 18.12 -24.91 14.56
N PHE A 278 18.33 -24.20 15.66
CA PHE A 278 19.56 -23.46 15.94
C PHE A 278 20.38 -24.17 17.03
N PRO A 279 21.72 -24.25 16.91
CA PRO A 279 22.58 -24.78 17.98
C PRO A 279 22.47 -23.91 19.23
N GLN A 280 21.97 -24.46 20.34
CA GLN A 280 21.82 -23.71 21.59
C GLN A 280 23.17 -23.47 22.28
N PRO A 281 23.52 -22.22 22.65
CA PRO A 281 24.61 -21.95 23.58
C PRO A 281 24.29 -22.54 24.96
N ALA A 282 25.26 -23.17 25.61
CA ALA A 282 25.07 -23.88 26.88
C ALA A 282 24.47 -23.02 28.01
N ALA A 283 24.73 -21.70 28.00
CA ALA A 283 24.23 -20.76 29.01
C ALA A 283 22.69 -20.62 29.05
N LEU A 284 21.99 -20.80 27.92
CA LEU A 284 20.54 -20.59 27.84
C LEU A 284 19.72 -21.74 28.44
N LYS A 285 20.30 -22.94 28.57
CA LYS A 285 19.62 -24.09 29.21
C LYS A 285 19.30 -23.84 30.70
N ALA A 286 20.06 -22.98 31.38
CA ALA A 286 19.85 -22.68 32.80
C ALA A 286 18.64 -21.77 33.06
N GLN A 287 18.31 -20.84 32.15
CA GLN A 287 17.19 -19.91 32.34
C GLN A 287 15.82 -20.57 32.11
N ALA A 288 15.71 -21.47 31.13
CA ALA A 288 14.45 -22.16 30.82
C ALA A 288 13.90 -23.03 31.97
N GLY A 289 14.76 -23.50 32.89
CA GLY A 289 14.36 -24.29 34.06
C GLY A 289 13.82 -23.47 35.25
N SER A 290 13.89 -22.14 35.21
CA SER A 290 13.65 -21.27 36.38
C SER A 290 12.24 -20.65 36.46
N ALA A 291 11.44 -20.74 35.39
CA ALA A 291 10.16 -20.03 35.24
C ALA A 291 8.99 -20.55 36.12
N ALA A 292 9.27 -21.21 37.25
CA ALA A 292 8.30 -21.88 38.10
C ALA A 292 8.34 -21.41 39.58
N ARG A 293 8.14 -20.11 39.84
CA ARG A 293 7.74 -19.63 41.18
C ARG A 293 7.09 -18.22 41.19
N LYS A 294 5.84 -18.14 41.66
CA LYS A 294 5.28 -16.98 42.40
C LYS A 294 5.97 -16.91 43.78
N PRO A 295 6.11 -15.77 44.50
CA PRO A 295 5.09 -14.72 44.75
C PRO A 295 5.65 -13.28 44.56
N ALA A 296 5.10 -12.14 45.00
CA ALA A 296 3.86 -11.78 45.73
C ALA A 296 3.44 -10.33 45.33
N ALA A 297 2.49 -9.69 46.03
CA ALA A 297 2.24 -8.24 45.97
C ALA A 297 2.39 -7.57 47.35
N THR A 298 2.99 -6.38 47.38
CA THR A 298 2.90 -5.39 48.49
C THR A 298 3.01 -3.97 47.91
N ALA A 299 2.20 -3.05 48.43
CA ALA A 299 2.12 -1.66 48.00
C ALA A 299 3.22 -0.78 48.62
N LEU A 300 3.37 0.45 48.11
CA LEU A 300 3.67 1.67 48.88
C LEU A 300 3.42 2.91 48.02
N GLU A 301 3.05 4.02 48.68
CA GLU A 301 2.48 5.25 48.11
C GLU A 301 3.52 6.38 47.91
N ASP A 302 3.09 7.44 47.23
CA ASP A 302 3.46 8.86 47.33
C ASP A 302 4.93 9.35 47.27
N ALA A 303 5.17 10.27 46.31
CA ALA A 303 5.69 11.62 46.60
C ALA A 303 5.72 12.48 45.31
N GLU A 304 4.86 13.51 45.21
CA GLU A 304 5.02 14.56 44.18
C GLU A 304 6.14 15.54 44.55
N GLY A 305 6.98 15.92 43.58
CA GLY A 305 8.06 16.89 43.76
C GLY A 305 8.24 17.80 42.55
N LYS A 306 7.77 19.06 42.64
CA LYS A 306 7.91 20.09 41.61
C LYS A 306 9.37 20.58 41.49
N ALA A 307 9.91 20.58 40.27
CA ALA A 307 11.10 21.34 39.89
C ALA A 307 10.90 22.00 38.50
N PRO A 308 11.36 23.25 38.26
CA PRO A 308 11.09 23.95 36.99
C PRO A 308 11.93 23.40 35.83
N ARG A 309 11.34 23.30 34.63
CA ARG A 309 12.00 22.77 33.43
C ARG A 309 12.71 23.89 32.66
N LEU A 310 14.01 23.71 32.40
CA LEU A 310 14.84 24.61 31.58
C LEU A 310 14.49 24.60 30.07
N GLY A 311 13.65 23.66 29.61
CA GLY A 311 13.36 23.43 28.19
C GLY A 311 12.39 24.41 27.51
N THR A 312 11.51 25.06 28.27
CA THR A 312 10.41 25.90 27.71
C THR A 312 10.91 27.10 26.90
N ALA A 313 12.07 27.65 27.25
CA ALA A 313 12.66 28.77 26.53
C ALA A 313 13.16 28.36 25.13
N LEU A 314 13.79 27.18 25.00
CA LEU A 314 14.36 26.71 23.74
C LEU A 314 13.26 26.28 22.74
N GLU A 315 12.21 25.61 23.24
CA GLU A 315 11.03 25.25 22.46
C GLU A 315 10.33 26.51 21.89
N SER A 316 10.26 27.59 22.66
CA SER A 316 9.67 28.86 22.19
C SER A 316 10.43 29.51 21.03
N ARG A 317 11.77 29.43 21.01
CA ARG A 317 12.60 30.01 19.94
C ARG A 317 12.50 29.19 18.66
N THR A 318 12.58 27.86 18.76
CA THR A 318 12.36 26.95 17.63
C THR A 318 10.99 27.20 16.97
N GLY A 319 9.94 27.36 17.77
CA GLY A 319 8.61 27.71 17.26
C GLY A 319 8.58 29.07 16.54
N GLN A 320 9.23 30.10 17.08
CA GLN A 320 9.32 31.42 16.44
C GLN A 320 10.05 31.38 15.08
N GLU A 321 11.11 30.59 14.96
CA GLU A 321 11.86 30.44 13.70
C GLU A 321 11.03 29.70 12.63
N VAL A 322 10.33 28.62 12.99
CA VAL A 322 9.37 27.93 12.10
C VAL A 322 8.22 28.86 11.70
N ARG A 323 7.66 29.63 12.65
CA ARG A 323 6.62 30.62 12.39
C ARG A 323 7.06 31.66 11.36
N ALA A 324 8.23 32.27 11.56
CA ALA A 324 8.76 33.28 10.65
C ALA A 324 9.05 32.72 9.24
N SER A 325 9.41 31.44 9.13
CA SER A 325 9.53 30.76 7.84
C SER A 325 8.16 30.52 7.18
N ALA A 326 7.20 29.96 7.93
CA ALA A 326 5.85 29.68 7.43
C ALA A 326 5.10 30.95 7.00
N GLU A 327 5.21 32.05 7.76
CA GLU A 327 4.65 33.36 7.42
C GLU A 327 5.32 33.95 6.16
N ARG A 328 6.65 33.87 6.04
CA ARG A 328 7.41 34.30 4.85
C ARG A 328 7.01 33.54 3.59
N ARG A 329 6.79 32.24 3.71
CA ARG A 329 6.31 31.35 2.63
C ARG A 329 4.81 31.51 2.36
N ARG A 330 4.08 32.20 3.23
CA ARG A 330 2.62 32.38 3.22
C ARG A 330 1.87 31.05 3.24
N VAL A 331 2.29 30.13 4.11
CA VAL A 331 1.62 28.82 4.28
C VAL A 331 0.16 29.06 4.67
N PRO A 332 -0.83 28.68 3.83
CA PRO A 332 -2.20 29.12 4.03
C PRO A 332 -2.96 28.23 5.03
N PHE A 333 -2.66 26.93 5.05
CA PHE A 333 -3.27 25.92 5.91
C PHE A 333 -2.48 24.59 5.78
N LEU A 334 -2.66 23.71 6.75
CA LEU A 334 -2.27 22.30 6.66
C LEU A 334 -3.47 21.45 6.23
N VAL A 335 -3.20 20.23 5.77
CA VAL A 335 -4.20 19.33 5.18
C VAL A 335 -4.11 17.94 5.82
N HIS A 336 -5.25 17.37 6.20
CA HIS A 336 -5.36 15.97 6.63
C HIS A 336 -6.53 15.31 5.90
N PHE A 337 -6.32 14.17 5.23
CA PHE A 337 -7.41 13.40 4.62
C PHE A 337 -7.77 12.20 5.49
N THR A 338 -9.06 11.93 5.62
CA THR A 338 -9.58 10.83 6.45
C THR A 338 -10.89 10.29 5.86
N ARG A 339 -11.30 9.09 6.29
CA ARG A 339 -12.60 8.53 5.88
C ARG A 339 -13.73 9.27 6.57
N ILE A 340 -14.89 9.33 5.92
CA ILE A 340 -16.03 10.12 6.41
C ILE A 340 -16.56 9.63 7.76
N GLU A 341 -16.42 8.35 8.09
CA GLU A 341 -16.89 7.76 9.36
C GLU A 341 -16.18 8.37 10.57
N ASN A 342 -14.93 8.80 10.40
CA ASN A 342 -14.14 9.44 11.45
C ASN A 342 -14.56 10.89 11.73
N LEU A 343 -15.38 11.51 10.88
CA LEU A 343 -15.60 12.96 10.93
C LEU A 343 -16.29 13.41 12.22
N ARG A 344 -17.31 12.69 12.69
CA ARG A 344 -18.04 13.04 13.92
C ARG A 344 -17.15 13.02 15.16
N SER A 345 -16.30 11.99 15.32
CA SER A 345 -15.36 11.92 16.45
C SER A 345 -14.25 12.98 16.32
N ILE A 346 -13.80 13.31 15.11
CA ILE A 346 -12.83 14.39 14.88
C ILE A 346 -13.41 15.77 15.21
N CYS A 347 -14.66 16.06 14.85
CA CYS A 347 -15.28 17.34 15.18
C CYS A 347 -15.57 17.53 16.68
N GLN A 348 -15.70 16.43 17.44
CA GLN A 348 -15.89 16.44 18.89
C GLN A 348 -14.56 16.46 19.66
N ALA A 349 -13.61 15.59 19.30
CA ALA A 349 -12.39 15.32 20.08
C ALA A 349 -11.10 15.87 19.45
N GLY A 350 -11.17 16.39 18.23
CA GLY A 350 -10.03 16.84 17.44
C GLY A 350 -9.40 15.73 16.60
N VAL A 351 -8.37 16.07 15.83
CA VAL A 351 -7.55 15.07 15.13
C VAL A 351 -6.52 14.52 16.12
N LEU A 352 -6.74 13.28 16.57
CA LEU A 352 -5.93 12.64 17.61
C LEU A 352 -4.98 11.59 17.02
N PRO A 353 -3.77 11.42 17.60
CA PRO A 353 -2.92 10.28 17.31
C PRO A 353 -3.63 8.94 17.55
N VAL A 354 -3.31 7.95 16.72
CA VAL A 354 -3.88 6.60 16.77
C VAL A 354 -3.62 5.88 18.10
N THR A 355 -2.52 6.19 18.79
CA THR A 355 -2.26 5.70 20.16
C THR A 355 -3.30 6.26 21.13
N THR A 356 -3.51 7.58 21.10
CA THR A 356 -4.49 8.30 21.92
C THR A 356 -5.93 7.88 21.62
N LEU A 357 -6.27 7.58 20.37
CA LEU A 357 -7.58 7.01 20.01
C LEU A 357 -7.79 5.62 20.67
N GLY A 358 -6.75 4.78 20.66
CA GLY A 358 -6.78 3.47 21.33
C GLY A 358 -6.86 3.58 22.85
N GLU A 359 -6.03 4.44 23.47
CA GLU A 359 -6.03 4.72 24.92
C GLU A 359 -7.41 5.22 25.40
N ARG A 360 -8.02 6.14 24.65
CA ARG A 360 -9.36 6.70 24.94
C ARG A 360 -10.51 5.82 24.47
N ARG A 361 -10.23 4.68 23.82
CA ARG A 361 -11.21 3.75 23.22
C ARG A 361 -12.22 4.41 22.27
N ILE A 362 -11.79 5.47 21.57
CA ILE A 362 -12.60 6.15 20.56
C ILE A 362 -12.59 5.28 19.28
N PRO A 363 -13.75 4.85 18.74
CA PRO A 363 -13.78 4.09 17.48
C PRO A 363 -13.26 4.92 16.30
N PHE A 364 -12.47 4.29 15.42
CA PHE A 364 -11.90 4.94 14.23
C PHE A 364 -11.53 3.92 13.15
N SER A 365 -11.62 4.35 11.89
CA SER A 365 -11.18 3.61 10.70
C SER A 365 -9.79 4.07 10.28
N ARG A 366 -8.84 3.14 10.13
CA ARG A 366 -7.47 3.43 9.67
C ARG A 366 -7.37 3.41 8.14
N ASN A 367 -6.53 4.30 7.60
CA ASN A 367 -6.15 4.30 6.19
C ASN A 367 -4.90 3.44 5.98
N ASP A 368 -3.87 3.67 6.78
CA ASP A 368 -2.66 2.85 6.82
C ASP A 368 -2.72 1.87 7.99
N LEU A 369 -2.81 0.57 7.68
CA LEU A 369 -2.73 -0.51 8.66
C LEU A 369 -1.28 -0.89 9.02
N ALA A 370 -0.33 -0.62 8.11
CA ALA A 370 1.05 -1.09 8.24
C ALA A 370 2.00 -0.03 8.83
N ARG A 371 1.71 1.26 8.61
CA ARG A 371 2.43 2.44 9.16
C ARG A 371 3.93 2.23 9.32
N TYR A 372 4.57 2.12 8.17
CA TYR A 372 6.02 1.92 8.04
C TYR A 372 6.86 3.11 8.55
N ASP A 373 6.23 4.26 8.85
CA ASP A 373 6.86 5.41 9.54
C ASP A 373 7.35 5.09 10.97
N ARG A 374 6.83 4.02 11.59
CA ARG A 374 7.07 3.60 12.97
C ARG A 374 6.78 4.68 14.03
N ARG A 375 5.96 5.69 13.73
CA ARG A 375 5.67 6.85 14.58
C ARG A 375 4.18 6.90 14.95
N PRO A 376 3.65 5.87 15.67
CA PRO A 376 2.21 5.72 15.85
C PRO A 376 1.56 6.84 16.68
N GLY A 377 2.35 7.53 17.52
CA GLY A 377 1.93 8.68 18.32
C GLY A 377 1.88 10.02 17.57
N ALA A 378 2.04 10.03 16.23
CA ALA A 378 1.88 11.23 15.42
C ALA A 378 0.63 11.17 14.52
N VAL A 379 0.05 12.36 14.30
CA VAL A 379 -0.87 12.69 13.19
C VAL A 379 -0.03 13.10 11.98
N SER A 380 -0.28 12.52 10.80
CA SER A 380 0.35 12.96 9.55
C SER A 380 -0.48 14.05 8.87
N LEU A 381 0.17 15.16 8.50
CA LEU A 381 -0.38 16.30 7.79
C LEU A 381 0.43 16.58 6.51
N SER A 382 -0.19 17.24 5.54
CA SER A 382 0.47 17.78 4.34
C SER A 382 0.33 19.32 4.31
N VAL A 383 1.25 20.03 3.64
CA VAL A 383 1.21 21.50 3.55
C VAL A 383 0.44 21.93 2.29
N ALA A 384 -0.61 22.76 2.46
CA ALA A 384 -1.39 23.42 1.41
C ALA A 384 -2.06 22.54 0.31
N HIS A 385 -1.80 21.24 0.27
CA HIS A 385 -2.46 20.24 -0.57
C HIS A 385 -2.32 18.87 0.10
N ALA A 386 -3.27 17.96 -0.12
CA ALA A 386 -3.11 16.57 0.33
C ALA A 386 -1.94 15.89 -0.41
N ASN A 387 -1.28 14.93 0.24
CA ASN A 387 -0.38 13.96 -0.40
C ASN A 387 -1.20 13.14 -1.43
N ASP A 388 -1.25 13.63 -2.66
CA ASP A 388 -2.17 13.20 -3.70
C ASP A 388 -1.93 11.74 -4.14
N ARG A 389 -0.66 11.31 -4.17
CA ARG A 389 -0.26 9.91 -4.40
C ARG A 389 -0.85 8.95 -3.36
N MET A 390 -0.71 9.26 -2.07
CA MET A 390 -1.30 8.42 -1.00
C MET A 390 -2.82 8.50 -0.99
N PHE A 391 -3.39 9.71 -1.13
CA PHE A 391 -4.83 9.89 -1.07
C PHE A 391 -5.55 9.25 -2.27
N TYR A 392 -4.97 9.32 -3.47
CA TYR A 392 -5.45 8.57 -4.62
C TYR A 392 -5.37 7.06 -4.39
N LYS A 393 -4.23 6.54 -3.91
CA LYS A 393 -4.06 5.12 -3.58
C LYS A 393 -5.18 4.61 -2.67
N TYR A 394 -5.40 5.24 -1.52
CA TYR A 394 -6.40 4.75 -0.56
C TYR A 394 -7.84 4.81 -1.09
N ARG A 395 -8.18 5.84 -1.87
CA ARG A 395 -9.49 5.93 -2.56
C ARG A 395 -9.66 4.84 -3.62
N ARG A 396 -8.60 4.47 -4.34
CA ARG A 396 -8.65 3.34 -5.30
C ARG A 396 -8.71 1.97 -4.63
N GLU A 397 -8.07 1.81 -3.47
CA GLU A 397 -8.13 0.59 -2.65
C GLU A 397 -9.48 0.43 -1.92
N ASN A 398 -10.24 1.51 -1.74
CA ASN A 398 -11.51 1.54 -1.00
C ASN A 398 -12.56 2.38 -1.76
N PRO A 399 -13.02 1.96 -2.96
CA PRO A 399 -13.86 2.78 -3.84
C PRO A 399 -15.25 3.08 -3.26
N ASP A 400 -15.78 2.18 -2.42
CA ASP A 400 -17.09 2.32 -1.76
C ASP A 400 -17.05 3.18 -0.48
N GLN A 401 -15.88 3.73 -0.13
CA GLN A 401 -15.71 4.58 1.05
C GLN A 401 -15.72 6.05 0.65
N ASP A 402 -16.47 6.86 1.39
CA ASP A 402 -16.47 8.31 1.24
C ASP A 402 -15.37 8.96 2.10
N TRP A 403 -14.87 10.11 1.64
CA TRP A 403 -13.68 10.76 2.19
C TRP A 403 -13.92 12.24 2.44
N VAL A 404 -13.24 12.77 3.46
CA VAL A 404 -13.21 14.19 3.79
C VAL A 404 -11.78 14.67 3.94
N VAL A 405 -11.51 15.87 3.45
CA VAL A 405 -10.23 16.55 3.61
C VAL A 405 -10.41 17.72 4.58
N LEU A 406 -9.68 17.68 5.68
CA LEU A 406 -9.66 18.72 6.70
C LEU A 406 -8.59 19.75 6.33
N LYS A 407 -8.94 21.04 6.33
CA LYS A 407 -7.98 22.13 6.31
C LYS A 407 -7.82 22.65 7.73
N LEU A 408 -6.57 22.72 8.17
CA LEU A 408 -6.18 22.97 9.55
C LEU A 408 -5.33 24.24 9.64
N SER A 409 -5.41 24.94 10.77
CA SER A 409 -4.63 26.17 10.99
C SER A 409 -3.12 25.95 10.76
N PRO A 410 -2.44 26.84 10.03
CA PRO A 410 -0.99 26.77 9.87
C PRO A 410 -0.24 26.95 11.19
N SER A 411 -0.88 27.49 12.25
CA SER A 411 -0.22 27.72 13.55
C SER A 411 0.26 26.43 14.22
N ILE A 412 -0.35 25.30 13.87
CA ILE A 412 0.06 23.95 14.32
C ILE A 412 1.55 23.69 14.06
N LEU A 413 2.14 24.29 13.02
CA LEU A 413 3.59 24.17 12.72
C LEU A 413 4.49 24.66 13.85
N TRP A 414 4.04 25.64 14.65
CA TRP A 414 4.85 26.27 15.71
C TRP A 414 4.22 26.25 17.10
N THR A 415 2.93 25.92 17.24
CA THR A 415 2.25 25.77 18.54
C THR A 415 2.18 24.32 19.03
N LYS A 416 2.66 23.35 18.24
CA LYS A 416 2.68 21.92 18.56
C LYS A 416 4.04 21.32 18.22
N LYS A 417 4.37 20.18 18.84
CA LYS A 417 5.54 19.39 18.52
C LYS A 417 5.39 18.72 17.15
N ALA A 418 5.82 19.43 16.11
CA ALA A 418 5.81 19.00 14.73
C ALA A 418 7.22 18.56 14.27
N ALA A 419 7.32 17.41 13.60
CA ALA A 419 8.52 17.02 12.86
C ALA A 419 8.29 17.14 11.36
N PHE A 420 9.26 17.74 10.67
CA PHE A 420 9.19 18.13 9.29
C PHE A 420 9.90 17.11 8.41
N CYS A 421 9.16 16.48 7.49
CA CYS A 421 9.66 15.42 6.62
C CYS A 421 9.64 15.93 5.17
N PRO A 422 10.81 16.22 4.56
CA PRO A 422 10.88 16.66 3.16
C PRO A 422 10.35 15.64 2.15
N LEU A 423 10.24 14.39 2.57
CA LEU A 423 9.66 13.26 1.85
C LEU A 423 8.62 12.58 2.73
N ASN A 424 8.00 11.53 2.21
CA ASN A 424 7.11 10.67 2.98
C ASN A 424 7.77 10.16 4.27
N ALA A 425 7.05 10.14 5.38
CA ALA A 425 7.56 9.72 6.68
C ALA A 425 8.02 8.24 6.71
N ALA A 426 7.43 7.39 5.87
CA ALA A 426 7.83 6.00 5.69
C ALA A 426 8.99 5.80 4.69
N ASP A 427 9.45 6.84 3.98
CA ASP A 427 10.63 6.74 3.12
C ASP A 427 11.86 6.36 3.97
N SER A 428 12.72 5.48 3.46
CA SER A 428 13.93 5.05 4.18
C SER A 428 14.90 6.21 4.50
N ARG A 429 14.86 7.28 3.70
CA ARG A 429 15.65 8.51 3.88
C ARG A 429 15.13 9.39 5.03
N VAL A 430 13.89 9.20 5.46
CA VAL A 430 13.25 9.94 6.57
C VAL A 430 13.09 9.06 7.81
N SER A 431 12.52 7.87 7.66
CA SER A 431 12.24 6.92 8.75
C SER A 431 13.49 6.46 9.52
N ARG A 432 14.67 6.50 8.88
CA ARG A 432 15.97 6.20 9.51
C ARG A 432 16.62 7.40 10.21
N ARG A 433 16.14 8.63 10.00
CA ARG A 433 16.71 9.82 10.66
C ARG A 433 16.27 9.88 12.13
N PRO A 434 17.17 10.28 13.05
CA PRO A 434 16.79 10.64 14.41
C PRO A 434 15.61 11.63 14.42
N LEU A 435 14.70 11.45 15.38
CA LEU A 435 13.55 12.36 15.51
C LEU A 435 13.99 13.81 15.79
N GLY A 436 15.08 13.99 16.55
CA GLY A 436 15.63 15.31 16.89
C GLY A 436 15.90 16.17 15.66
N ASP A 437 16.58 15.61 14.64
CA ASP A 437 16.92 16.30 13.40
C ASP A 437 15.70 16.89 12.69
N LEU A 438 14.56 16.18 12.75
CA LEU A 438 13.32 16.51 12.05
C LEU A 438 12.45 17.52 12.84
N LEU A 439 12.73 17.73 14.14
CA LEU A 439 12.05 18.71 14.99
C LEU A 439 12.67 20.12 14.88
N THR A 440 13.54 20.37 13.89
CA THR A 440 14.31 21.62 13.76
C THR A 440 13.71 22.60 12.73
N PRO A 441 13.94 23.93 12.86
CA PRO A 441 13.55 24.88 11.83
C PRO A 441 14.25 24.63 10.48
N SER A 442 15.48 24.11 10.53
CA SER A 442 16.23 23.66 9.34
C SER A 442 15.51 22.53 8.60
N ALA A 443 14.93 21.56 9.32
CA ALA A 443 14.14 20.50 8.69
C ALA A 443 12.82 21.02 8.07
N PHE A 444 12.23 22.10 8.59
CA PHE A 444 11.10 22.78 7.95
C PHE A 444 11.53 23.44 6.64
N GLU A 445 12.61 24.23 6.65
CA GLU A 445 13.13 24.86 5.42
C GLU A 445 13.50 23.81 4.35
N ALA A 446 14.11 22.70 4.76
CA ALA A 446 14.50 21.60 3.87
C ALA A 446 13.31 20.91 3.16
N MET A 447 12.06 21.13 3.59
CA MET A 447 10.88 20.69 2.83
C MET A 447 10.71 21.46 1.50
N PHE A 448 11.38 22.60 1.36
CA PHE A 448 11.24 23.54 0.26
C PHE A 448 12.54 23.80 -0.51
N ASP A 449 13.58 23.00 -0.27
CA ASP A 449 14.86 23.06 -1.01
C ASP A 449 14.62 22.84 -2.52
N GLU A 450 15.49 23.40 -3.37
CA GLU A 450 15.35 23.34 -4.83
C GLU A 450 15.28 21.89 -5.38
N GLU A 451 15.92 20.93 -4.69
CA GLU A 451 15.83 19.51 -5.01
C GLU A 451 15.67 18.67 -3.73
N VAL A 452 14.63 17.83 -3.70
CA VAL A 452 14.29 16.98 -2.55
C VAL A 452 14.00 15.56 -3.04
N GLY A 453 14.90 14.63 -2.72
CA GLY A 453 14.72 13.20 -2.96
C GLY A 453 14.57 12.76 -4.42
N GLY A 454 14.99 13.59 -5.39
CA GLY A 454 14.85 13.38 -6.83
C GLY A 454 13.71 14.20 -7.47
N SER A 455 12.87 14.85 -6.66
CA SER A 455 11.92 15.86 -7.11
C SER A 455 12.59 17.23 -7.13
N ARG A 456 12.51 17.97 -8.24
CA ARG A 456 13.00 19.36 -8.36
C ARG A 456 11.84 20.34 -8.28
N ARG A 457 12.06 21.50 -7.65
CA ARG A 457 11.03 22.53 -7.46
C ARG A 457 10.66 23.20 -8.79
N GLU A 458 9.42 22.97 -9.24
CA GLU A 458 8.88 23.52 -10.49
C GLU A 458 8.23 24.91 -10.28
N SER A 459 9.05 25.94 -10.08
CA SER A 459 8.62 27.33 -9.84
C SER A 459 7.69 27.93 -10.90
N ALA A 460 7.57 27.30 -12.08
CA ALA A 460 6.62 27.68 -13.13
C ALA A 460 5.13 27.48 -12.75
N TRP A 461 4.83 26.60 -11.79
CA TRP A 461 3.46 26.37 -11.30
C TRP A 461 3.34 26.09 -9.79
N MET A 462 4.44 25.80 -9.09
CA MET A 462 4.46 25.64 -7.64
C MET A 462 4.48 26.98 -6.91
N GLU A 463 3.74 27.08 -5.80
CA GLU A 463 3.74 28.27 -4.94
C GLU A 463 4.90 28.25 -3.93
N LEU A 464 5.15 29.37 -3.24
CA LEU A 464 6.23 29.51 -2.24
C LEU A 464 6.03 28.60 -1.00
N PHE A 465 4.77 28.25 -0.72
CA PHE A 465 4.36 27.35 0.37
C PHE A 465 4.21 25.88 -0.07
N ASP A 466 4.38 25.53 -1.35
CA ASP A 466 4.31 24.14 -1.79
C ASP A 466 5.65 23.44 -1.49
N PRO A 467 5.70 22.37 -0.68
CA PRO A 467 6.92 21.57 -0.49
C PRO A 467 7.41 21.00 -1.81
N THR A 468 8.72 20.81 -1.96
CA THR A 468 9.32 20.38 -3.21
C THR A 468 8.80 19.00 -3.63
N ASP A 469 8.86 18.00 -2.75
CA ASP A 469 8.20 16.72 -2.98
C ASP A 469 6.70 16.77 -2.62
N VAL A 470 5.86 16.10 -3.43
CA VAL A 470 4.40 16.05 -3.21
C VAL A 470 3.99 15.11 -2.08
N GLN A 471 4.89 14.22 -1.64
CA GLN A 471 4.68 13.29 -0.53
C GLN A 471 5.32 13.77 0.78
N ALA A 472 5.83 14.99 0.83
CA ALA A 472 6.34 15.62 2.06
C ALA A 472 5.25 15.66 3.15
N GLU A 473 5.64 15.38 4.40
CA GLU A 473 4.72 15.23 5.53
C GLU A 473 5.18 16.03 6.75
N VAL A 474 4.20 16.48 7.55
CA VAL A 474 4.42 17.07 8.86
C VAL A 474 3.80 16.13 9.90
N LEU A 475 4.62 15.60 10.80
CA LEU A 475 4.20 14.68 11.85
C LEU A 475 4.00 15.44 13.16
N VAL A 476 2.74 15.57 13.59
CA VAL A 476 2.39 16.27 14.84
C VAL A 476 2.22 15.23 15.95
N PHE A 477 3.06 15.28 17.00
CA PHE A 477 3.11 14.31 18.10
C PHE A 477 2.10 14.57 19.23
N GLU A 478 1.03 15.30 18.90
CA GLU A 478 0.02 15.79 19.83
C GLU A 478 -1.37 15.74 19.17
N GLY A 479 -2.42 15.83 19.99
CA GLY A 479 -3.76 16.08 19.48
C GLY A 479 -3.89 17.50 18.91
N ILE A 480 -4.65 17.61 17.82
CA ILE A 480 -5.04 18.88 17.19
C ILE A 480 -6.49 19.14 17.59
N GLU A 481 -6.74 20.21 18.34
CA GLU A 481 -8.05 20.54 18.89
C GLU A 481 -9.10 20.81 17.81
N PRO A 482 -10.42 20.63 18.09
CA PRO A 482 -11.50 20.95 17.14
C PRO A 482 -11.50 22.40 16.61
N SER A 483 -10.90 23.33 17.34
CA SER A 483 -10.71 24.74 16.95
C SER A 483 -9.57 24.95 15.94
N GLY A 484 -8.68 23.97 15.79
CA GLY A 484 -7.65 23.96 14.75
C GLY A 484 -8.15 23.49 13.38
N ILE A 485 -9.43 23.08 13.27
CA ILE A 485 -10.08 22.64 12.04
C ILE A 485 -10.91 23.80 11.48
N GLU A 486 -10.44 24.42 10.39
CA GLU A 486 -11.01 25.66 9.84
C GLU A 486 -12.08 25.39 8.76
N GLU A 487 -11.86 24.36 7.94
CA GLU A 487 -12.69 24.04 6.78
C GLU A 487 -12.72 22.53 6.50
N LEU A 488 -13.90 22.02 6.15
CA LEU A 488 -14.12 20.65 5.70
C LEU A 488 -14.36 20.63 4.19
N VAL A 489 -13.61 19.81 3.46
CA VAL A 489 -13.77 19.64 2.01
C VAL A 489 -14.33 18.24 1.71
N PHE A 490 -15.49 18.21 1.06
CA PHE A 490 -16.20 16.98 0.71
C PHE A 490 -16.14 16.71 -0.80
N SER A 491 -16.17 15.43 -1.18
CA SER A 491 -16.24 15.02 -2.59
C SER A 491 -17.61 15.26 -3.24
N LYS A 492 -18.67 15.34 -2.41
CA LYS A 492 -20.08 15.31 -2.82
C LYS A 492 -20.93 16.24 -1.93
N PRO A 493 -21.90 17.01 -2.46
CA PRO A 493 -22.78 17.88 -1.66
C PRO A 493 -23.59 17.16 -0.57
N GLU A 494 -24.02 15.92 -0.86
CA GLU A 494 -24.87 15.11 0.03
C GLU A 494 -24.14 14.74 1.33
N LEU A 495 -22.81 14.61 1.26
CA LEU A 495 -21.97 14.38 2.45
C LEU A 495 -21.91 15.62 3.34
N ALA A 496 -21.80 16.82 2.76
CA ALA A 496 -21.82 18.05 3.54
C ALA A 496 -23.16 18.22 4.29
N ALA A 497 -24.27 17.90 3.64
CA ALA A 497 -25.60 17.88 4.27
C ALA A 497 -25.72 16.83 5.40
N ARG A 498 -25.20 15.61 5.18
CA ARG A 498 -25.23 14.52 6.18
C ARG A 498 -24.42 14.81 7.46
N TYR A 499 -23.47 15.73 7.40
CA TYR A 499 -22.59 16.12 8.50
C TYR A 499 -22.73 17.62 8.85
N GLN A 500 -23.91 18.19 8.68
CA GLN A 500 -24.17 19.60 8.99
C GLN A 500 -23.86 19.99 10.45
N ASP A 501 -24.07 19.07 11.41
CA ASP A 501 -23.70 19.25 12.82
C ASP A 501 -22.18 19.39 13.05
N CYS A 502 -21.36 18.87 12.13
CA CYS A 502 -19.91 19.02 12.17
C CYS A 502 -19.42 20.39 11.61
N LEU A 503 -20.31 21.14 10.95
CA LEU A 503 -20.02 22.41 10.29
C LEU A 503 -20.23 23.66 11.17
N GLU A 504 -20.72 23.51 12.40
CA GLU A 504 -20.90 24.65 13.31
C GLU A 504 -19.58 25.41 13.52
N GLY A 505 -19.53 26.66 13.05
CA GLY A 505 -18.35 27.52 13.09
C GLY A 505 -17.26 27.24 12.03
N ARG A 506 -17.47 26.30 11.09
CA ARG A 506 -16.47 25.89 10.08
C ARG A 506 -16.97 26.14 8.66
N LYS A 507 -16.03 26.35 7.73
CA LYS A 507 -16.36 26.43 6.30
C LYS A 507 -16.58 25.03 5.71
N ALA A 508 -17.45 24.92 4.72
CA ALA A 508 -17.62 23.72 3.90
C ALA A 508 -17.31 24.04 2.44
N THR A 509 -16.50 23.20 1.80
CA THR A 509 -16.19 23.30 0.37
C THR A 509 -16.48 21.97 -0.31
N ILE A 510 -17.03 22.01 -1.52
CA ILE A 510 -17.21 20.82 -2.36
C ILE A 510 -16.12 20.81 -3.43
N CYS A 511 -15.43 19.67 -3.59
CA CYS A 511 -14.45 19.45 -4.66
C CYS A 511 -14.75 18.10 -5.30
N ALA A 512 -15.19 18.10 -6.56
CA ALA A 512 -15.51 16.87 -7.26
C ALA A 512 -14.31 15.93 -7.38
N GLU A 513 -14.57 14.63 -7.56
CA GLU A 513 -13.55 13.62 -7.80
C GLU A 513 -12.57 14.01 -8.91
N GLY A 514 -11.28 13.83 -8.67
CA GLY A 514 -10.20 14.28 -9.55
C GLY A 514 -9.92 15.79 -9.58
N SER A 515 -10.65 16.61 -8.83
CA SER A 515 -10.49 18.08 -8.78
C SER A 515 -10.15 18.61 -7.37
N GLY A 516 -9.56 19.81 -7.30
CA GLY A 516 -9.15 20.42 -6.03
C GLY A 516 -8.29 19.46 -5.18
N PHE A 517 -8.63 19.31 -3.91
CA PHE A 517 -7.96 18.39 -2.98
C PHE A 517 -8.14 16.89 -3.29
N PHE A 518 -9.09 16.54 -4.16
CA PHE A 518 -9.32 15.18 -4.66
C PHE A 518 -8.61 14.93 -6.01
N GLY A 519 -7.94 15.95 -6.56
CA GLY A 519 -7.08 15.86 -7.75
C GLY A 519 -5.59 15.81 -7.40
N THR A 520 -4.73 15.99 -8.41
CA THR A 520 -3.28 16.15 -8.20
C THR A 520 -2.92 17.60 -7.89
N ARG A 521 -1.86 17.80 -7.11
CA ARG A 521 -1.35 19.15 -6.77
C ARG A 521 -1.05 19.96 -8.04
N ALA A 522 -0.44 19.34 -9.03
CA ALA A 522 -0.11 19.97 -10.30
C ALA A 522 -1.36 20.45 -11.07
N PHE A 523 -2.44 19.67 -11.09
CA PHE A 523 -3.70 20.07 -11.71
C PHE A 523 -4.38 21.20 -10.93
N ALA A 524 -4.42 21.09 -9.59
CA ALA A 524 -4.99 22.12 -8.72
C ALA A 524 -4.28 23.48 -8.87
N ARG A 525 -2.95 23.51 -8.96
CA ARG A 525 -2.18 24.76 -9.13
C ARG A 525 -2.29 25.33 -10.56
N LYS A 526 -2.22 24.48 -11.59
CA LYS A 526 -2.31 24.95 -12.99
C LYS A 526 -3.68 25.56 -13.32
N ASN A 527 -4.77 25.00 -12.79
CA ASN A 527 -6.12 25.54 -13.02
C ASN A 527 -6.41 26.83 -12.24
N LEU A 528 -5.76 27.08 -11.10
CA LEU A 528 -5.88 28.37 -10.41
C LEU A 528 -5.28 29.51 -11.24
N ARG A 529 -4.22 29.23 -12.01
CA ARG A 529 -3.52 30.21 -12.86
C ARG A 529 -4.14 30.41 -14.26
N THR A 530 -5.13 29.61 -14.67
CA THR A 530 -5.89 29.83 -15.92
C THR A 530 -7.22 30.57 -15.70
N VAL A 531 -7.57 30.85 -14.44
CA VAL A 531 -8.79 31.57 -14.02
C VAL A 531 -8.45 32.92 -13.36
N SER A 532 -7.15 33.24 -13.23
CA SER A 532 -6.60 34.51 -12.74
C SER A 532 -6.00 35.32 -13.89
#